data_AF-A0A9E5APV2-F1
#
_entry.id   AF-A0A9E5APV2-F1
#
_cell.length_a   1.000
_cell.length_b   1.000
_cell.length_c   1.000
_cell.angle_alpha   90.00
_cell.angle_beta   90.00
_cell.angle_gamma   90.00
#
_symmetry.space_group_name_H-M   'P 1'
#
loop_
_entity.id
_entity.type
_entity.pdbx_description
1 polymer ?
#
loop_
_entity_poly.entity_id
_entity_poly.type
_entity_poly.pdbx_seq_one_letter_code
_entity_poly.pdbx_strand_id
1 'polypeptide(L)' 'RHNGLAFALWGNHARTKAKVVDPHRHRVLTAPHPSPLSAYSGFFGCRHFSQINAHLQQRGTPPIDWGLPPSRTPFG' A
#
# COMPACT_ATOMS: atom_id res chain seq x y z
N ARG A 1 18.71 -7.78 6.81
CA ARG A 1 17.37 -7.26 7.17
C ARG A 1 17.10 -6.00 6.35
N HIS A 2 15.92 -5.84 5.74
CA HIS A 2 15.58 -4.64 4.97
C HIS A 2 15.20 -3.46 5.90
N ASN A 3 15.37 -2.22 5.44
CA ASN A 3 15.05 -1.00 6.17
C ASN A 3 14.20 -0.06 5.31
N GLY A 4 13.34 0.77 5.91
CA GLY A 4 12.54 1.76 5.17
C GLY A 4 11.39 1.19 4.32
N LEU A 5 11.01 -0.07 4.55
CA LEU A 5 9.85 -0.68 3.89
C LEU A 5 8.54 0.04 4.25
N ALA A 6 7.62 0.06 3.29
CA ALA A 6 6.23 0.46 3.49
C ALA A 6 5.29 -0.76 3.44
N PHE A 7 4.45 -0.93 4.46
CA PHE A 7 3.50 -2.03 4.60
C PHE A 7 2.07 -1.50 4.46
N ALA A 8 1.37 -1.91 3.41
CA ALA A 8 -0.07 -1.65 3.24
C ALA A 8 -0.88 -2.83 3.81
N LEU A 9 -1.59 -2.60 4.91
CA LEU A 9 -2.37 -3.62 5.63
C LEU A 9 -3.86 -3.29 5.52
N TRP A 10 -4.53 -3.90 4.53
CA TRP A 10 -5.94 -3.66 4.25
C TRP A 10 -6.85 -4.74 4.83
N GLY A 11 -7.81 -4.33 5.65
CA GLY A 11 -8.73 -5.22 6.36
C GLY A 11 -8.21 -5.71 7.71
N ASN A 12 -9.13 -6.21 8.55
CA ASN A 12 -8.85 -6.55 9.94
C ASN A 12 -7.75 -7.61 10.10
N HIS A 13 -7.79 -8.66 9.27
CA HIS A 13 -6.78 -9.71 9.32
C HIS A 13 -5.38 -9.20 9.00
N ALA A 14 -5.23 -8.29 8.04
CA ALA A 14 -3.93 -7.71 7.72
C ALA A 14 -3.44 -6.77 8.83
N ARG A 15 -4.33 -5.99 9.45
CA ARG A 15 -3.97 -5.05 10.53
C ARG A 15 -3.36 -5.73 11.75
N THR A 16 -3.71 -6.97 12.06
CA THR A 16 -3.10 -7.70 13.19
C THR A 16 -1.60 -7.87 13.03
N LYS A 17 -1.10 -7.96 11.80
CA LYS A 17 0.33 -8.05 11.47
C LYS A 17 1.10 -6.75 11.71
N ALA A 18 0.43 -5.62 11.94
CA ALA A 18 1.10 -4.37 12.28
C ALA A 18 1.94 -4.49 13.57
N LYS A 19 1.53 -5.37 14.50
CA LYS A 19 2.20 -5.58 15.79
C LYS A 19 3.64 -6.10 15.67
N VAL A 20 3.98 -6.75 14.56
CA VAL A 20 5.33 -7.30 14.33
C VAL A 20 6.22 -6.38 13.50
N VAL A 21 5.71 -5.22 13.08
CA VAL A 21 6.45 -4.24 12.30
C VAL A 21 7.00 -3.16 13.23
N ASP A 22 8.30 -2.90 13.14
CA ASP A 22 8.94 -1.79 13.85
C ASP A 22 8.54 -0.44 13.21
N PRO A 23 7.76 0.41 13.91
CA PRO A 23 7.26 1.67 13.35
C PRO A 23 8.32 2.77 13.24
N HIS A 24 9.47 2.63 13.91
CA HIS A 24 10.58 3.58 13.78
C HIS A 24 11.38 3.35 12.50
N ARG A 25 11.37 2.10 12.02
CA ARG A 25 12.14 1.69 10.83
C ARG A 25 11.31 1.63 9.56
N HIS A 26 10.01 1.39 9.69
CA HIS A 26 9.10 1.10 8.59
C HIS A 26 7.85 1.96 8.64
N ARG A 27 7.22 2.16 7.49
CA ARG A 27 5.91 2.81 7.40
C ARG A 27 4.81 1.76 7.36
N VAL A 28 3.81 1.87 8.23
CA VAL A 28 2.60 1.05 8.20
C VAL A 28 1.42 1.91 7.79
N LEU A 29 0.64 1.45 6.81
CA LEU A 29 -0.56 2.11 6.30
C LEU A 29 -1.74 1.15 6.40
N THR A 30 -2.79 1.55 7.10
CA THR A 30 -3.98 0.70 7.34
C THR A 30 -5.24 1.31 6.77
N ALA A 31 -6.03 0.52 6.05
CA ALA A 31 -7.35 0.93 5.55
C ALA A 31 -8.33 -0.26 5.63
N PRO A 32 -9.64 -0.06 5.45
CA PRO A 32 -10.58 -1.15 5.16
C PRO A 32 -10.14 -1.98 3.96
N HIS A 33 -10.69 -3.19 3.81
CA HIS A 33 -10.34 -4.05 2.69
C HIS A 33 -10.92 -3.49 1.37
N PRO A 34 -10.20 -3.59 0.24
CA PRO A 34 -10.68 -3.14 -1.07
C PRO A 34 -11.91 -3.89 -1.61
N SER A 35 -12.33 -4.97 -0.96
CA SER A 35 -13.55 -5.71 -1.34
C SER A 35 -14.77 -4.78 -1.36
N PRO A 36 -15.72 -4.96 -2.31
CA PRO A 36 -16.92 -4.14 -2.43
C PRO A 36 -17.69 -3.96 -1.11
N LEU A 37 -17.68 -4.97 -0.25
CA LEU A 37 -18.38 -4.96 1.04
C LEU A 37 -17.85 -3.90 2.03
N SER A 38 -16.60 -3.44 1.89
CA SER A 38 -15.97 -2.52 2.84
C SER A 38 -15.21 -1.36 2.20
N ALA A 39 -15.12 -1.31 0.87
CA ALA A 39 -14.30 -0.32 0.18
C ALA A 39 -14.79 1.13 0.43
N TYR A 40 -16.12 1.31 0.47
CA TYR A 40 -16.78 2.59 0.75
C TYR A 40 -16.60 3.06 2.19
N SER A 41 -16.29 2.16 3.12
CA SER A 41 -16.07 2.48 4.53
C SER A 41 -14.70 3.09 4.82
N GLY A 42 -13.93 3.48 3.78
CA GLY A 42 -12.67 4.21 3.92
C GLY A 42 -11.46 3.63 3.17
N PHE A 43 -11.64 2.63 2.29
CA PHE A 43 -10.57 2.25 1.34
C PHE A 43 -10.47 3.29 0.23
N PHE A 44 -11.59 3.67 -0.37
CA PHE A 44 -11.63 4.80 -1.32
C PHE A 44 -11.21 6.08 -0.60
N GLY A 45 -10.30 6.84 -1.21
CA GLY A 45 -9.76 8.07 -0.61
C GLY A 45 -8.64 7.86 0.41
N CYS A 46 -8.24 6.62 0.74
CA CYS A 46 -7.13 6.39 1.69
C CYS A 46 -5.77 6.91 1.18
N ARG A 47 -5.61 7.09 -0.14
CA ARG A 47 -4.39 7.62 -0.78
C ARG A 47 -3.13 6.83 -0.43
N HIS A 48 -3.22 5.52 -0.16
CA HIS A 48 -2.06 4.73 0.26
C HIS A 48 -0.95 4.70 -0.79
N PHE A 49 -1.27 4.59 -2.09
CA PHE A 49 -0.27 4.53 -3.15
C PHE A 49 0.62 5.77 -3.19
N SER A 50 0.04 6.98 -3.10
CA SER A 50 0.82 8.22 -3.06
C SER A 50 1.56 8.38 -1.73
N GLN A 51 0.98 7.96 -0.60
CA GLN A 51 1.67 7.96 0.69
C GLN A 51 2.89 7.02 0.70
N ILE A 52 2.81 5.86 0.04
CA ILE A 52 3.94 4.94 -0.13
C ILE A 52 5.04 5.62 -0.94
N ASN A 53 4.70 6.22 -2.09
CA ASN A 53 5.69 6.91 -2.91
C ASN A 53 6.33 8.08 -2.17
N ALA A 54 5.56 8.87 -1.41
CA ALA A 54 6.09 9.92 -0.57
C ALA A 54 7.07 9.38 0.49
N HIS A 55 6.77 8.23 1.10
CA HIS A 55 7.67 7.58 2.06
C HIS A 55 8.98 7.13 1.41
N LEU A 56 8.92 6.55 0.21
CA LEU A 56 10.10 6.13 -0.53
C LEU A 56 10.96 7.32 -0.95
N GLN A 57 10.33 8.39 -1.46
CA GLN A 57 11.01 9.61 -1.87
C GLN A 57 11.71 10.31 -0.71
N GLN A 58 11.07 10.40 0.46
CA GLN A 58 11.70 10.93 1.68
C GLN A 58 12.95 10.16 2.12
N ARG A 59 13.08 8.91 1.68
CA ARG A 59 14.24 8.05 1.93
C ARG A 59 15.22 7.97 0.75
N GLY A 60 15.04 8.81 -0.28
CA GLY A 60 15.87 8.79 -1.49
C GLY A 60 15.66 7.56 -2.37
N THR A 61 14.58 6.81 -2.17
CA THR A 61 14.21 5.67 -3.01
C THR A 61 13.27 6.13 -4.12
N PRO A 62 13.46 5.69 -5.37
CA PRO A 62 12.54 6.01 -6.46
C PRO A 62 11.09 5.62 -6.13
N PRO A 63 10.09 6.43 -6.54
CA PRO A 63 8.70 6.08 -6.38
C PRO A 63 8.34 4.86 -7.23
N ILE A 64 7.33 4.11 -6.79
CA ILE A 64 6.77 3.00 -7.56
C ILE A 64 5.86 3.57 -8.64
N ASP A 65 6.05 3.11 -9.88
CA ASP A 65 5.05 3.26 -10.93
C ASP A 65 3.94 2.22 -10.70
N TRP A 66 2.75 2.72 -10.39
CA TRP A 66 1.56 1.89 -10.13
C TRP A 66 0.75 1.63 -11.41
N GLY A 67 1.16 2.22 -12.54
CA GLY A 67 0.57 1.95 -13.84
C GLY A 67 0.69 0.47 -14.18
N LEU A 68 -0.43 -0.17 -14.51
CA LEU A 68 -0.39 -1.51 -15.05
C LEU A 68 0.10 -1.45 -16.50
N PRO A 69 0.87 -2.46 -16.97
CA PRO A 69 1.17 -2.56 -18.39
C PRO A 69 -0.13 -2.67 -19.19
N PRO A 70 -0.13 -2.22 -20.46
CA PRO A 70 -1.31 -2.34 -21.31
C PRO A 70 -1.77 -3.80 -21.37
N SER A 71 -3.08 -4.01 -21.30
CA SER A 71 -3.65 -5.34 -21.47
C SER A 71 -3.31 -5.85 -22.87
N ARG A 72 -2.54 -6.93 -22.97
CA ARG A 72 -2.35 -7.64 -24.23
C ARG A 72 -3.69 -8.29 -24.58
N THR A 73 -4.53 -7.60 -25.34
CA THR A 73 -5.72 -8.21 -25.93
C THR A 73 -5.25 -9.23 -26.97
N PRO A 74 -5.54 -10.54 -26.84
CA PRO A 74 -4.95 -11.54 -27.74
C PRO A 74 -5.60 -11.63 -29.12
N PHE A 75 -6.66 -10.87 -29.42
CA PHE A 75 -7.40 -11.00 -30.68
C PHE A 75 -7.83 -9.64 -31.22
N GLY A 76 -7.30 -9.30 -32.38
CA GLY A 76 -7.96 -8.50 -33.42
C GLY A 76 -8.27 -9.42 -34.60
#